data_AF-A0A836QKW4-F1
#
_entry.id   AF-A0A836QKW4-F1
#
_cell.length_a   1.000
_cell.length_b   1.000
_cell.length_c   1.000
_cell.angle_alpha   90.00
_cell.angle_beta   90.00
_cell.angle_gamma   90.00
#
_symmetry.space_group_name_H-M   'P 1'
#
loop_
_entity.id
_entity.type
_entity.pdbx_description
1 polymer ?
#
loop_
_entity_poly.entity_id
_entity_poly.type
_entity_poly.pdbx_seq_one_letter_code
_entity_poly.pdbx_strand_id
1 'polypeptide(L)'
;MKTKSLLVAAFLGLLAGPLAGQNAETLYQNLCDDGDMLGCDLLGQMYRDGVDVTQDLERAASLFQRACDGLRMVSCSRLGVMYTSGAGVTADLERGLDLFRLACDGGAAEGCDNYGVVVGMVRVALLGQLPLEDRAIAIGEQGVGALSDADPEGPDGSYLQAWALELRAGQEVTTDLVSSDFDSYLMVTGPGLESELSNDDGGGGCDARITFTAPEDGEYRAIVGAADPRSTGQFVLSASVTPPAGTLEPCRRAVDAGDVLPDRPSVLAGRTDDVPTEGSSTLIVRAQLEGYSGQMAVDVIRRYNSR
;
A
#
# COMPACT_ATOMS: atom_id res chain seq x y z
N MET A 1 -53.95 -62.37 15.29
CA MET A 1 -54.88 -61.24 15.11
C MET A 1 -54.54 -60.14 16.11
N LYS A 2 -54.24 -58.94 15.58
CA LYS A 2 -54.28 -57.61 16.21
C LYS A 2 -53.18 -57.22 17.22
N THR A 3 -52.13 -56.66 16.65
CA THR A 3 -51.42 -55.44 17.07
C THR A 3 -52.36 -54.31 17.53
N LYS A 4 -52.02 -53.65 18.66
CA LYS A 4 -52.19 -52.21 18.99
C LYS A 4 -51.13 -51.89 20.07
N SER A 5 -50.12 -51.05 19.83
CA SER A 5 -50.13 -49.57 19.96
C SER A 5 -50.58 -49.11 21.36
N LEU A 6 -50.01 -48.12 22.05
CA LEU A 6 -48.92 -47.16 21.90
C LEU A 6 -49.08 -46.28 23.16
N LEU A 7 -48.01 -45.85 23.84
CA LEU A 7 -47.88 -44.53 24.52
C LEU A 7 -46.61 -44.50 25.37
N VAL A 8 -45.49 -44.22 24.71
CA VAL A 8 -44.41 -43.43 25.31
C VAL A 8 -44.84 -41.98 25.10
N ALA A 9 -45.25 -41.31 26.17
CA ALA A 9 -45.46 -39.87 26.19
C ALA A 9 -44.40 -39.24 27.09
N ALA A 10 -43.97 -38.05 26.68
CA ALA A 10 -43.05 -37.13 27.36
C ALA A 10 -41.56 -37.49 27.28
N PHE A 11 -40.92 -37.10 26.17
CA PHE A 11 -39.65 -36.38 26.18
C PHE A 11 -39.42 -35.76 24.78
N LEU A 12 -40.28 -34.82 24.39
CA LEU A 12 -40.03 -33.95 23.23
C LEU A 12 -40.42 -32.53 23.62
N GLY A 13 -39.48 -31.84 24.25
CA GLY A 13 -39.68 -30.46 24.69
C GLY A 13 -38.38 -29.79 25.12
N LEU A 14 -37.23 -30.16 24.53
CA LEU A 14 -35.95 -29.56 24.91
C LEU A 14 -34.94 -29.49 23.75
N LEU A 15 -35.37 -29.02 22.57
CA LEU A 15 -34.45 -28.58 21.52
C LEU A 15 -35.03 -27.40 20.70
N ALA A 16 -35.77 -26.50 21.34
CA ALA A 16 -35.97 -25.16 20.81
C ALA A 16 -35.05 -24.23 21.62
N GLY A 17 -33.80 -24.09 21.16
CA GLY A 17 -32.87 -23.09 21.69
C GLY A 17 -33.40 -21.66 21.47
N PRO A 18 -32.82 -20.64 22.13
CA PRO A 18 -33.39 -19.29 22.27
C PRO A 18 -33.32 -18.41 21.01
N LEU A 19 -33.30 -18.99 19.81
CA LEU A 19 -33.17 -18.23 18.55
C LEU A 19 -34.50 -17.67 18.03
N ALA A 20 -35.63 -17.99 18.66
CA ALA A 20 -36.93 -17.41 18.32
C ALA A 20 -37.10 -16.02 18.95
N GLY A 21 -36.65 -14.96 18.26
CA GLY A 21 -36.98 -13.56 18.59
C GLY A 21 -35.81 -12.60 18.86
N GLN A 22 -34.56 -12.97 18.57
CA GLN A 22 -33.41 -12.07 18.72
C GLN A 22 -33.24 -11.16 17.49
N ASN A 23 -32.95 -9.87 17.71
CA ASN A 23 -32.48 -8.97 16.64
C ASN A 23 -30.99 -9.27 16.32
N ALA A 24 -30.50 -8.77 15.19
CA ALA A 24 -29.13 -9.05 14.72
C ALA A 24 -28.07 -8.64 15.76
N GLU A 25 -28.25 -7.50 16.42
CA GLU A 25 -27.37 -7.03 17.50
C GLU A 25 -27.27 -8.06 18.63
N THR A 26 -28.39 -8.53 19.18
CA THR A 26 -28.39 -9.51 20.28
C THR A 26 -27.77 -10.84 19.84
N LEU A 27 -28.04 -11.27 18.61
CA LEU A 27 -27.47 -12.50 18.06
C LEU A 27 -25.95 -12.43 17.97
N TYR A 28 -25.39 -11.37 17.38
CA TYR A 28 -23.95 -11.23 17.22
C TYR A 28 -23.25 -10.95 18.56
N GLN A 29 -23.90 -10.23 19.48
CA GLN A 29 -23.41 -10.04 20.85
C GLN A 29 -23.26 -11.38 21.58
N ASN A 30 -24.27 -12.25 21.53
CA ASN A 30 -24.20 -13.57 22.15
C ASN A 30 -23.08 -14.42 21.55
N LEU A 31 -22.93 -14.44 20.22
CA LEU A 31 -21.82 -15.15 19.56
C LEU A 31 -20.45 -14.61 20.00
N CYS A 32 -20.29 -13.29 20.05
CA CYS A 32 -19.06 -12.64 20.49
C CYS A 32 -18.71 -12.99 21.95
N ASP A 33 -19.71 -13.02 22.83
CA ASP A 33 -19.53 -13.34 24.25
C ASP A 33 -19.29 -14.83 24.49
N ASP A 34 -19.82 -15.71 23.63
CA ASP A 34 -19.53 -17.14 23.61
C ASP A 34 -18.15 -17.48 23.02
N GLY A 35 -17.41 -16.47 22.55
CA GLY A 35 -16.06 -16.61 22.02
C GLY A 35 -15.99 -16.88 20.51
N ASP A 36 -17.11 -16.84 19.80
CA ASP A 36 -17.10 -16.83 18.33
C ASP A 36 -16.73 -15.43 17.83
N MET A 37 -15.48 -15.28 17.39
CA MET A 37 -14.92 -14.01 16.92
C MET A 37 -15.57 -13.50 15.64
N LEU A 38 -16.26 -14.36 14.87
CA LEU A 38 -17.11 -13.88 13.79
C LEU A 38 -18.28 -13.05 14.32
N GLY A 39 -18.82 -13.42 15.49
CA GLY A 39 -19.82 -12.62 16.19
C GLY A 39 -19.30 -11.23 16.55
N CYS A 40 -18.07 -11.15 17.08
CA CYS A 40 -17.43 -9.86 17.38
C CYS A 40 -17.17 -9.03 16.10
N ASP A 41 -16.72 -9.67 15.01
CA ASP A 41 -16.48 -9.02 13.72
C ASP A 41 -17.76 -8.44 13.10
N LEU A 42 -18.85 -9.22 13.10
CA LEU A 42 -20.15 -8.79 12.55
C LEU A 42 -20.79 -7.70 13.42
N LEU A 43 -20.71 -7.83 14.74
CA LEU A 43 -21.20 -6.79 15.65
C LEU A 43 -20.39 -5.49 15.50
N GLY A 44 -19.07 -5.60 15.35
CA GLY A 44 -18.21 -4.46 15.08
C GLY A 44 -18.60 -3.73 13.79
N GLN A 45 -18.86 -4.49 12.70
CA GLN A 45 -19.37 -3.93 11.44
C GLN A 45 -20.71 -3.22 11.61
N MET A 46 -21.66 -3.81 12.36
CA MET A 46 -22.95 -3.16 12.62
C MET A 46 -22.78 -1.79 13.30
N TYR A 47 -21.95 -1.70 14.35
CA TYR A 47 -21.70 -0.41 15.02
C TYR A 47 -20.88 0.56 14.18
N ARG A 48 -19.97 0.06 13.33
CA ARG A 48 -19.22 0.88 12.37
C ARG A 48 -20.16 1.53 11.36
N ASP A 49 -21.10 0.76 10.82
CA ASP A 49 -21.94 1.17 9.70
C ASP A 49 -23.26 1.80 10.16
N GLY A 50 -23.62 1.66 11.45
CA GLY A 50 -24.89 2.13 12.00
C GLY A 50 -26.11 1.41 11.41
N VAL A 51 -25.94 0.15 10.98
CA VAL A 51 -27.03 -0.66 10.40
C VAL A 51 -27.77 -1.35 11.54
N ASP A 52 -29.06 -1.08 11.67
CA ASP A 52 -29.97 -1.57 12.73
C ASP A 52 -29.59 -1.16 14.17
N VAL A 53 -28.47 -0.44 14.36
CA VAL A 53 -27.99 0.13 15.62
C VAL A 53 -27.56 1.58 15.43
N THR A 54 -27.45 2.36 16.51
CA THR A 54 -26.80 3.68 16.42
C THR A 54 -25.31 3.48 16.16
N GLN A 55 -24.75 4.21 15.20
CA GLN A 55 -23.33 4.15 14.89
C GLN A 55 -22.50 4.48 16.13
N ASP A 56 -21.52 3.64 16.42
CA ASP A 56 -20.62 3.76 17.58
C ASP A 56 -19.23 3.25 17.18
N LEU A 57 -18.39 4.16 16.71
CA LEU A 57 -17.06 3.83 16.18
C LEU A 57 -16.10 3.36 17.28
N GLU A 58 -16.21 3.90 18.51
CA GLU A 58 -15.38 3.45 19.63
C GLU A 58 -15.71 2.00 19.99
N ARG A 59 -17.02 1.68 20.04
CA ARG A 59 -17.47 0.31 20.27
C ARG A 59 -17.07 -0.63 19.13
N ALA A 60 -17.20 -0.19 17.88
CA ALA A 60 -16.76 -0.97 16.73
C ALA A 60 -15.26 -1.31 16.81
N ALA A 61 -14.41 -0.33 17.12
CA ALA A 61 -12.97 -0.56 17.31
C ALA A 61 -12.69 -1.59 18.41
N SER A 62 -13.39 -1.50 19.54
CA SER A 62 -13.23 -2.46 20.64
C SER A 62 -13.61 -3.89 20.25
N LEU A 63 -14.63 -4.05 19.41
CA LEU A 63 -15.11 -5.35 18.93
C LEU A 63 -14.17 -5.93 17.87
N PHE A 64 -13.67 -5.10 16.95
CA PHE A 64 -12.65 -5.53 15.99
C PHE A 64 -11.34 -5.91 16.69
N GLN A 65 -10.94 -5.20 17.74
CA GLN A 65 -9.78 -5.58 18.57
C GLN A 65 -9.98 -6.95 19.20
N ARG A 66 -11.13 -7.19 19.86
CA ARG A 66 -11.45 -8.52 20.42
C ARG A 66 -11.39 -9.62 19.34
N ALA A 67 -12.00 -9.38 18.18
CA ALA A 67 -12.01 -10.34 17.08
C ALA A 67 -10.59 -10.60 16.51
N CYS A 68 -9.79 -9.55 16.34
CA CYS A 68 -8.40 -9.63 15.91
C CYS A 68 -7.54 -10.42 16.90
N ASP A 69 -7.66 -10.15 18.20
CA ASP A 69 -6.96 -10.87 19.27
C ASP A 69 -7.35 -12.36 19.28
N GLY A 70 -8.59 -12.67 18.90
CA GLY A 70 -9.09 -14.02 18.68
C GLY A 70 -8.80 -14.60 17.29
N LEU A 71 -7.81 -14.05 16.58
CA LEU A 71 -7.29 -14.51 15.29
C LEU A 71 -8.24 -14.37 14.08
N ARG A 72 -9.29 -13.54 14.19
CA ARG A 72 -10.09 -13.15 13.03
C ARG A 72 -9.34 -12.07 12.24
N MET A 73 -8.46 -12.50 11.34
CA MET A 73 -7.52 -11.62 10.62
C MET A 73 -8.16 -10.50 9.82
N VAL A 74 -9.36 -10.71 9.26
CA VAL A 74 -10.13 -9.64 8.58
C VAL A 74 -10.45 -8.51 9.56
N SER A 75 -10.75 -8.82 10.82
CA SER A 75 -11.00 -7.81 11.85
C SER A 75 -9.73 -7.04 12.24
N CYS A 76 -8.55 -7.67 12.14
CA CYS A 76 -7.28 -6.94 12.25
C CYS A 76 -7.15 -5.89 11.13
N SER A 77 -7.52 -6.25 9.89
CA SER A 77 -7.53 -5.27 8.79
C SER A 77 -8.55 -4.14 9.04
N ARG A 78 -9.79 -4.47 9.44
CA ARG A 78 -10.81 -3.45 9.77
C ARG A 78 -10.35 -2.50 10.88
N LEU A 79 -9.73 -3.03 11.94
CA LEU A 79 -9.15 -2.23 13.01
C LEU A 79 -7.98 -1.37 12.49
N GLY A 80 -7.16 -1.90 11.59
CA GLY A 80 -6.09 -1.16 10.92
C GLY A 80 -6.61 0.09 10.21
N VAL A 81 -7.72 -0.02 9.48
CA VAL A 81 -8.40 1.11 8.84
C VAL A 81 -8.85 2.15 9.86
N MET A 82 -9.37 1.72 11.01
CA MET A 82 -9.79 2.65 12.07
C MET A 82 -8.61 3.44 12.65
N TYR A 83 -7.46 2.79 12.86
CA TYR A 83 -6.24 3.48 13.31
C TYR A 83 -5.66 4.41 12.25
N THR A 84 -5.63 4.01 10.97
CA THR A 84 -5.11 4.90 9.91
C THR A 84 -6.03 6.11 9.65
N SER A 85 -7.34 5.95 9.81
CA SER A 85 -8.31 7.04 9.64
C SER A 85 -8.63 7.83 10.91
N GLY A 86 -8.28 7.32 12.09
CA GLY A 86 -8.72 7.89 13.37
C GLY A 86 -10.22 7.75 13.65
N ALA A 87 -10.91 6.85 12.94
CA ALA A 87 -12.33 6.61 13.15
C ALA A 87 -12.56 5.86 14.47
N GLY A 88 -13.17 6.50 15.47
CA GLY A 88 -13.46 5.87 16.77
C GLY A 88 -12.24 5.52 17.63
N VAL A 89 -11.04 5.92 17.18
CA VAL A 89 -9.78 5.75 17.91
C VAL A 89 -8.89 6.97 17.65
N THR A 90 -7.90 7.20 18.51
CA THR A 90 -6.84 8.16 18.16
C THR A 90 -6.06 7.59 16.97
N ALA A 91 -5.89 8.42 15.94
CA ALA A 91 -5.25 8.02 14.71
C ALA A 91 -3.77 7.65 14.95
N ASP A 92 -3.33 6.53 14.40
CA ASP A 92 -2.02 5.92 14.63
C ASP A 92 -1.63 5.09 13.40
N LEU A 93 -0.81 5.67 12.52
CA LEU A 93 -0.41 5.04 11.27
C LEU A 93 0.43 3.78 11.49
N GLU A 94 1.34 3.80 12.47
CA GLU A 94 2.22 2.67 12.76
C GLU A 94 1.41 1.48 13.24
N ARG A 95 0.49 1.71 14.17
CA ARG A 95 -0.40 0.66 14.65
C ARG A 95 -1.30 0.13 13.55
N GLY A 96 -1.82 1.01 12.69
CA GLY A 96 -2.62 0.62 11.52
C GLY A 96 -1.83 -0.29 10.57
N LEU A 97 -0.59 0.07 10.25
CA LEU A 97 0.33 -0.72 9.42
C LEU A 97 0.64 -2.10 10.03
N ASP A 98 0.92 -2.16 11.34
CA ASP A 98 1.19 -3.42 12.03
C ASP A 98 -0.03 -4.36 12.00
N LEU A 99 -1.24 -3.80 12.11
CA LEU A 99 -2.49 -4.56 12.01
C LEU A 99 -2.76 -5.07 10.59
N PHE A 100 -2.51 -4.26 9.55
CA PHE A 100 -2.61 -4.71 8.17
C PHE A 100 -1.59 -5.81 7.86
N ARG A 101 -0.36 -5.65 8.35
CA ARG A 101 0.69 -6.66 8.24
C ARG A 101 0.27 -7.97 8.91
N LEU A 102 -0.22 -7.90 10.14
CA LEU A 102 -0.71 -9.06 10.88
C LEU A 102 -1.83 -9.77 10.12
N ALA A 103 -2.80 -9.00 9.60
CA ALA A 103 -3.89 -9.53 8.79
C ALA A 103 -3.37 -10.24 7.53
N CYS A 104 -2.41 -9.63 6.82
CA CYS A 104 -1.79 -10.21 5.63
C CYS A 104 -1.04 -11.52 5.93
N ASP A 105 -0.22 -11.52 6.99
CA ASP A 105 0.53 -12.71 7.43
C ASP A 105 -0.40 -13.84 7.89
N GLY A 106 -1.57 -13.49 8.40
CA GLY A 106 -2.66 -14.40 8.73
C GLY A 106 -3.56 -14.80 7.55
N GLY A 107 -3.26 -14.37 6.32
CA GLY A 107 -3.95 -14.78 5.10
C GLY A 107 -5.21 -13.98 4.74
N ALA A 108 -5.47 -12.85 5.39
CA ALA A 108 -6.54 -11.94 4.97
C ALA A 108 -6.07 -11.07 3.80
N ALA A 109 -6.66 -11.26 2.63
CA ALA A 109 -6.30 -10.54 1.41
C ALA A 109 -6.43 -9.02 1.58
N GLU A 110 -7.50 -8.54 2.23
CA GLU A 110 -7.68 -7.10 2.46
C GLU A 110 -6.55 -6.52 3.32
N GLY A 111 -5.96 -7.33 4.21
CA GLY A 111 -4.79 -6.91 5.00
C GLY A 111 -3.57 -6.66 4.11
N CYS A 112 -3.32 -7.52 3.13
CA CYS A 112 -2.19 -7.36 2.20
C CYS A 112 -2.37 -6.13 1.30
N ASP A 113 -3.57 -5.93 0.77
CA ASP A 113 -3.87 -4.79 -0.09
C ASP A 113 -3.71 -3.47 0.67
N ASN A 114 -4.29 -3.38 1.88
CA ASN A 114 -4.19 -2.18 2.72
C ASN A 114 -2.74 -1.90 3.14
N TYR A 115 -1.98 -2.93 3.48
CA TYR A 115 -0.57 -2.79 3.83
C TYR A 115 0.25 -2.25 2.64
N GLY A 116 0.02 -2.79 1.43
CA GLY A 116 0.68 -2.33 0.22
C GLY A 116 0.38 -0.87 -0.11
N VAL A 117 -0.88 -0.46 -0.03
CA VAL A 117 -1.30 0.94 -0.27
C VAL A 117 -0.60 1.91 0.68
N VAL A 118 -0.66 1.64 1.99
CA VAL A 118 -0.05 2.56 2.98
C VAL A 118 1.46 2.59 2.85
N VAL A 119 2.12 1.45 2.59
CA VAL A 119 3.56 1.44 2.35
C VAL A 119 3.94 2.20 1.08
N GLY A 120 3.13 2.12 0.02
CA GLY A 120 3.28 2.97 -1.17
C GLY A 120 3.19 4.45 -0.84
N MET A 121 2.19 4.86 -0.04
CA MET A 121 2.06 6.26 0.42
C MET A 121 3.25 6.71 1.27
N VAL A 122 3.73 5.87 2.18
CA VAL A 122 4.94 6.15 3.00
C VAL A 122 6.16 6.33 2.10
N ARG A 123 6.30 5.52 1.05
CA ARG A 123 7.41 5.61 0.10
C ARG A 123 7.33 6.87 -0.76
N VAL A 124 6.14 7.22 -1.27
CA VAL A 124 5.89 8.50 -1.96
C VAL A 124 6.30 9.68 -1.07
N ALA A 125 5.88 9.68 0.20
CA ALA A 125 6.24 10.74 1.14
C ALA A 125 7.76 10.82 1.37
N LEU A 126 8.44 9.68 1.52
CA LEU A 126 9.89 9.62 1.67
C LEU A 126 10.63 10.15 0.43
N LEU A 127 10.24 9.70 -0.77
CA LEU A 127 10.85 10.12 -2.03
C LEU A 127 10.59 11.62 -2.31
N GLY A 128 9.42 12.13 -1.90
CA GLY A 128 9.08 13.54 -1.97
C GLY A 128 9.99 14.45 -1.12
N GLN A 129 10.63 13.91 -0.08
CA GLN A 129 11.55 14.65 0.80
C GLN A 129 13.00 14.68 0.29
N LEU A 130 13.34 13.96 -0.79
CA LEU A 130 14.71 13.92 -1.29
C LEU A 130 15.21 15.33 -1.70
N PRO A 131 16.48 15.67 -1.45
CA PRO A 131 17.01 16.96 -1.85
C PRO A 131 17.11 17.08 -3.38
N LEU A 132 16.63 18.19 -3.91
CA LEU A 132 16.75 18.48 -5.35
C LEU A 132 18.12 19.01 -5.75
N GLU A 133 18.85 19.70 -4.86
CA GLU A 133 20.18 20.27 -5.15
C GLU A 133 20.24 21.06 -6.48
N ASP A 134 19.23 21.90 -6.73
CA ASP A 134 19.05 22.67 -7.96
C ASP A 134 18.93 21.83 -9.25
N ARG A 135 18.73 20.51 -9.14
CA ARG A 135 18.46 19.61 -10.27
C ARG A 135 17.02 19.75 -10.73
N ALA A 136 16.85 20.25 -11.94
CA ALA A 136 15.57 20.34 -12.63
C ALA A 136 15.76 20.08 -14.12
N ILE A 137 14.75 19.51 -14.76
CA ILE A 137 14.67 19.38 -16.22
C ILE A 137 13.28 19.81 -16.67
N ALA A 138 13.19 20.50 -17.81
CA ALA A 138 11.92 20.76 -18.47
C ALA A 138 11.60 19.70 -19.53
N ILE A 139 10.35 19.69 -20.00
CA ILE A 139 9.96 18.88 -21.15
C ILE A 139 10.78 19.29 -22.38
N GLY A 140 11.44 18.32 -23.01
CA GLY A 140 12.35 18.51 -24.14
C GLY A 140 13.81 18.70 -23.73
N GLU A 141 14.13 18.70 -22.43
CA GLU A 141 15.48 18.84 -21.92
C GLU A 141 16.08 17.51 -21.44
N GLN A 142 17.40 17.52 -21.28
CA GLN A 142 18.18 16.43 -20.70
C GLN A 142 19.04 16.99 -19.57
N GLY A 143 19.11 16.23 -18.47
CA GLY A 143 20.01 16.44 -17.36
C GLY A 143 21.10 15.38 -17.36
N VAL A 144 22.35 15.78 -17.14
CA VAL A 144 23.47 14.86 -16.95
C VAL A 144 23.82 14.86 -15.47
N GLY A 145 23.97 13.68 -14.88
CA GLY A 145 24.30 13.51 -13.47
C GLY A 145 25.17 12.29 -13.21
N ALA A 146 25.49 12.07 -11.94
CA ALA A 146 26.25 10.91 -11.51
C ALA A 146 25.83 10.45 -10.12
N LEU A 147 25.42 9.19 -9.97
CA LEU A 147 25.20 8.58 -8.65
C LEU A 147 26.54 8.31 -7.97
N SER A 148 26.59 8.58 -6.66
CA SER A 148 27.78 8.49 -5.81
C SER A 148 27.41 8.07 -4.38
N ASP A 149 28.41 7.73 -3.58
CA ASP A 149 28.24 7.39 -2.17
C ASP A 149 27.94 8.58 -1.25
N ALA A 150 27.93 9.79 -1.80
CA ALA A 150 27.49 11.01 -1.10
C ALA A 150 25.97 11.24 -1.23
N ASP A 151 25.31 10.53 -2.16
CA ASP A 151 23.88 10.69 -2.39
C ASP A 151 23.03 10.02 -1.28
N PRO A 152 21.80 10.50 -1.05
CA PRO A 152 20.86 9.85 -0.15
C PRO A 152 20.72 8.35 -0.42
N GLU A 153 20.81 7.54 0.64
CA GLU A 153 20.64 6.09 0.56
C GLU A 153 19.16 5.71 0.76
N GLY A 154 18.62 4.95 -0.19
CA GLY A 154 17.29 4.36 -0.10
C GLY A 154 17.20 3.23 0.93
N PRO A 155 15.99 2.77 1.28
CA PRO A 155 15.79 1.69 2.25
C PRO A 155 16.46 0.35 1.87
N ASP A 156 16.71 0.13 0.58
CA ASP A 156 17.35 -1.05 0.00
C ASP A 156 18.86 -0.89 -0.23
N GLY A 157 19.45 0.25 0.16
CA GLY A 157 20.87 0.53 -0.01
C GLY A 157 21.26 1.06 -1.38
N SER A 158 20.28 1.40 -2.24
CA SER A 158 20.52 2.15 -3.48
C SER A 158 20.82 3.62 -3.18
N TYR A 159 21.63 4.27 -4.03
CA TYR A 159 21.84 5.72 -3.98
C TYR A 159 20.80 6.41 -4.86
N LEU A 160 20.26 7.53 -4.38
CA LEU A 160 19.11 8.21 -4.99
C LEU A 160 19.39 9.68 -5.28
N GLN A 161 19.10 10.13 -6.51
CA GLN A 161 19.08 11.55 -6.88
C GLN A 161 17.72 11.97 -7.40
N ALA A 162 17.12 12.99 -6.77
CA ALA A 162 15.86 13.57 -7.23
C ALA A 162 16.09 14.76 -8.17
N TRP A 163 15.28 14.83 -9.23
CA TRP A 163 15.22 15.89 -10.23
C TRP A 163 13.80 16.43 -10.31
N ALA A 164 13.64 17.76 -10.31
CA ALA A 164 12.35 18.41 -10.39
C ALA A 164 11.82 18.47 -11.84
N LEU A 165 10.50 18.29 -11.97
CA LEU A 165 9.72 18.35 -13.20
C LEU A 165 8.42 19.12 -12.93
N GLU A 166 8.25 20.28 -13.56
CA GLU A 166 7.00 21.04 -13.48
C GLU A 166 6.01 20.56 -14.53
N LEU A 167 4.88 19.98 -14.10
CA LEU A 167 3.87 19.39 -14.99
C LEU A 167 2.48 19.98 -14.75
N ARG A 168 1.62 19.84 -15.77
CA ARG A 168 0.21 20.22 -15.71
C ARG A 168 -0.70 19.01 -15.73
N ALA A 169 -1.85 19.09 -15.06
CA ALA A 169 -2.88 18.07 -15.07
C ALA A 169 -3.28 17.70 -16.51
N GLY A 170 -3.33 16.40 -16.80
CA GLY A 170 -3.61 15.85 -18.11
C GLY A 170 -2.44 15.87 -19.10
N GLN A 171 -1.26 16.35 -18.69
CA GLN A 171 -0.06 16.32 -19.54
C GLN A 171 0.56 14.93 -19.55
N GLU A 172 0.64 14.31 -20.74
CA GLU A 172 1.39 13.08 -20.95
C GLU A 172 2.89 13.41 -21.03
N VAL A 173 3.68 12.68 -20.26
CA VAL A 173 5.14 12.81 -20.19
C VAL A 173 5.77 11.43 -20.17
N THR A 174 6.90 11.31 -20.85
CA THR A 174 7.82 10.17 -20.74
C THR A 174 9.13 10.66 -20.18
N THR A 175 9.56 10.03 -19.08
CA THR A 175 10.87 10.23 -18.47
C THR A 175 11.77 9.03 -18.81
N ASP A 176 12.96 9.32 -19.29
CA ASP A 176 13.96 8.35 -19.76
C ASP A 176 15.23 8.51 -18.94
N LEU A 177 15.71 7.41 -18.36
CA LEU A 177 16.97 7.32 -17.65
C LEU A 177 17.91 6.35 -18.36
N VAL A 178 19.04 6.87 -18.80
CA VAL A 178 20.06 6.13 -19.54
C VAL A 178 21.36 6.11 -18.76
N SER A 179 21.95 4.93 -18.57
CA SER A 179 23.29 4.79 -17.98
C SER A 179 24.05 3.61 -18.59
N SER A 180 25.33 3.82 -18.87
CA SER A 180 26.27 2.75 -19.20
C SER A 180 26.96 2.15 -17.98
N ASP A 181 26.84 2.81 -16.83
CA ASP A 181 27.65 2.53 -15.64
C ASP A 181 26.89 1.69 -14.62
N PHE A 182 25.55 1.68 -14.67
CA PHE A 182 24.69 0.90 -13.80
C PHE A 182 23.39 0.48 -14.49
N ASP A 183 22.72 -0.52 -13.92
CA ASP A 183 21.39 -0.98 -14.31
C ASP A 183 20.35 0.04 -13.82
N SER A 184 19.72 0.77 -14.74
CA SER A 184 18.96 1.99 -14.41
C SER A 184 17.67 1.66 -13.67
N TYR A 185 17.40 2.36 -12.57
CA TYR A 185 16.13 2.25 -11.85
C TYR A 185 15.51 3.65 -11.70
N LEU A 186 14.41 3.90 -12.41
CA LEU A 186 13.74 5.19 -12.41
C LEU A 186 12.47 5.11 -11.55
N MET A 187 12.25 6.13 -10.73
CA MET A 187 10.98 6.34 -10.04
C MET A 187 10.43 7.73 -10.35
N VAL A 188 9.11 7.87 -10.29
CA VAL A 188 8.43 9.16 -10.37
C VAL A 188 7.40 9.28 -9.24
N THR A 189 7.42 10.43 -8.55
CA THR A 189 6.41 10.80 -7.56
C THR A 189 5.98 12.26 -7.73
N GLY A 190 4.81 12.63 -7.22
CA GLY A 190 4.28 13.98 -7.35
C GLY A 190 2.79 14.09 -7.03
N PRO A 191 2.20 15.29 -7.22
CA PRO A 191 0.79 15.55 -6.96
C PRO A 191 -0.15 14.55 -7.61
N GLY A 192 -1.15 14.08 -6.86
CA GLY A 192 -2.15 13.13 -7.34
C GLY A 192 -1.68 11.68 -7.58
N LEU A 193 -0.39 11.36 -7.40
CA LEU A 193 0.09 9.98 -7.42
C LEU A 193 -0.08 9.33 -6.04
N GLU A 194 -0.83 8.23 -5.96
CA GLU A 194 -1.06 7.49 -4.71
C GLU A 194 0.08 6.54 -4.35
N SER A 195 0.84 6.11 -5.36
CA SER A 195 2.08 5.34 -5.25
C SER A 195 3.12 5.93 -6.19
N GLU A 196 4.39 5.66 -5.92
CA GLU A 196 5.43 5.98 -6.90
C GLU A 196 5.22 5.12 -8.14
N LEU A 197 5.48 5.73 -9.30
CA LEU A 197 5.71 4.98 -10.52
C LEU A 197 7.16 4.52 -10.49
N SER A 198 7.43 3.28 -10.88
CA SER A 198 8.80 2.77 -10.97
C SER A 198 8.97 1.90 -12.20
N ASN A 199 10.15 1.97 -12.80
CA ASN A 199 10.55 1.09 -13.89
C ASN A 199 12.08 0.96 -13.97
N ASP A 200 12.56 -0.23 -14.33
CA ASP A 200 13.97 -0.59 -14.50
C ASP A 200 14.36 -1.01 -15.94
N ASP A 201 13.41 -1.31 -16.83
CA ASP A 201 13.74 -1.87 -18.15
C ASP A 201 12.98 -1.25 -19.34
N GLY A 202 12.14 -0.24 -19.10
CA GLY A 202 11.25 0.30 -20.15
C GLY A 202 11.92 1.07 -21.30
N GLY A 203 13.20 1.45 -21.19
CA GLY A 203 13.92 2.27 -22.17
C GLY A 203 14.52 1.47 -23.35
N GLY A 204 14.60 0.16 -23.20
CA GLY A 204 15.44 -0.71 -24.04
C GLY A 204 16.85 -0.87 -23.48
N GLY A 205 17.48 -2.03 -23.66
CA GLY A 205 18.75 -2.31 -22.97
C GLY A 205 18.54 -2.48 -21.46
N CYS A 206 19.39 -1.82 -20.65
CA CYS A 206 19.28 -1.73 -19.18
C CYS A 206 18.86 -0.30 -18.74
N ASP A 207 18.19 0.44 -19.65
CA ASP A 207 17.71 1.81 -19.43
C ASP A 207 16.26 1.78 -18.93
N ALA A 208 15.91 2.76 -18.10
CA ALA A 208 14.58 2.85 -17.50
C ALA A 208 13.72 3.93 -18.17
N ARG A 209 12.43 3.64 -18.34
CA ARG A 209 11.46 4.59 -18.93
C ARG A 209 10.13 4.55 -18.21
N ILE A 210 9.58 5.71 -17.86
CA ILE A 210 8.24 5.82 -17.31
C ILE A 210 7.43 6.78 -18.18
N THR A 211 6.28 6.32 -18.69
CA THR A 211 5.29 7.16 -19.36
C THR A 211 4.05 7.27 -18.49
N PHE A 212 3.60 8.49 -18.20
CA PHE A 212 2.41 8.74 -17.41
C PHE A 212 1.71 10.04 -17.79
N THR A 213 0.46 10.18 -17.37
CA THR A 213 -0.30 11.42 -17.44
C THR A 213 -0.34 12.05 -16.06
N ALA A 214 0.17 13.27 -15.93
CA ALA A 214 0.14 14.01 -14.67
C ALA A 214 -1.31 14.17 -14.16
N PRO A 215 -1.68 13.64 -12.98
CA PRO A 215 -3.05 13.76 -12.48
C PRO A 215 -3.40 15.20 -12.07
N GLU A 216 -2.43 15.91 -11.50
CA GLU A 216 -2.60 17.26 -10.95
C GLU A 216 -1.46 18.19 -11.42
N ASP A 217 -1.68 19.51 -11.34
CA ASP A 217 -0.64 20.52 -11.56
C ASP A 217 0.40 20.48 -10.43
N GLY A 218 1.69 20.65 -10.74
CA GLY A 218 2.72 20.94 -9.75
C GLY A 218 4.10 20.34 -10.02
N GLU A 219 4.96 20.36 -8.99
CA GLU A 219 6.30 19.78 -8.99
C GLU A 219 6.24 18.27 -8.79
N TYR A 220 6.63 17.54 -9.83
CA TYR A 220 6.92 16.11 -9.78
C TYR A 220 8.42 15.92 -9.58
N ARG A 221 8.79 14.75 -9.07
CA ARG A 221 10.17 14.33 -8.85
C ARG A 221 10.43 13.07 -9.65
N ALA A 222 11.38 13.15 -10.57
CA ALA A 222 12.02 11.97 -11.14
C ALA A 222 13.19 11.59 -10.25
N ILE A 223 13.17 10.38 -9.69
CA ILE A 223 14.23 9.87 -8.82
C ILE A 223 15.04 8.85 -9.60
N VAL A 224 16.32 9.17 -9.76
CA VAL A 224 17.33 8.31 -10.37
C VAL A 224 17.91 7.40 -9.30
N GLY A 225 17.91 6.10 -9.56
CA GLY A 225 18.59 5.08 -8.77
C GLY A 225 19.16 3.99 -9.67
N ALA A 226 19.61 2.91 -9.05
CA ALA A 226 20.13 1.73 -9.72
C ALA A 226 19.48 0.46 -9.15
N ALA A 227 19.31 -0.56 -10.00
CA ALA A 227 18.71 -1.83 -9.58
C ALA A 227 19.60 -2.60 -8.59
N ASP A 228 20.92 -2.52 -8.78
CA ASP A 228 21.91 -3.10 -7.87
C ASP A 228 22.29 -2.11 -6.75
N PRO A 229 22.22 -2.52 -5.47
CA PRO A 229 22.58 -1.65 -4.34
C PRO A 229 24.00 -1.10 -4.45
N ARG A 230 24.17 0.15 -4.01
CA ARG A 230 25.45 0.89 -3.99
C ARG A 230 26.11 1.11 -5.35
N SER A 231 25.40 0.92 -6.46
CA SER A 231 25.93 1.25 -7.78
C SER A 231 26.12 2.77 -7.92
N THR A 232 27.19 3.16 -8.60
CA THR A 232 27.58 4.56 -8.83
C THR A 232 27.99 4.73 -10.29
N GLY A 233 27.80 5.92 -10.85
CA GLY A 233 28.17 6.16 -12.24
C GLY A 233 27.42 7.31 -12.87
N GLN A 234 27.80 7.67 -14.10
CA GLN A 234 27.18 8.72 -14.87
C GLN A 234 25.83 8.27 -15.45
N PHE A 235 24.93 9.23 -15.65
CA PHE A 235 23.64 8.99 -16.31
C PHE A 235 23.17 10.23 -17.07
N VAL A 236 22.21 10.00 -17.98
CA VAL A 236 21.42 11.04 -18.61
C VAL A 236 19.94 10.80 -18.29
N LEU A 237 19.29 11.79 -17.70
CA LEU A 237 17.85 11.81 -17.47
C LEU A 237 17.20 12.78 -18.48
N SER A 238 16.06 12.42 -19.05
CA SER A 238 15.33 13.31 -19.94
C SER A 238 13.82 13.20 -19.76
N ALA A 239 13.09 14.25 -20.16
CA ALA A 239 11.63 14.27 -20.15
C ALA A 239 11.09 14.74 -21.51
N SER A 240 10.08 14.05 -22.05
CA SER A 240 9.56 14.33 -23.39
C SER A 240 8.08 13.95 -23.53
N VAL A 241 7.38 14.53 -24.51
CA VAL A 241 6.01 14.11 -24.89
C VAL A 241 6.04 13.07 -26.02
N THR A 242 7.16 13.00 -26.74
CA THR A 242 7.41 11.97 -27.76
C THR A 242 8.75 11.33 -27.43
N PRO A 243 8.74 10.15 -26.79
CA PRO A 243 9.98 9.53 -26.37
C PRO A 243 10.81 9.11 -27.58
N PRO A 244 12.15 9.16 -27.49
CA PRO A 244 13.01 8.58 -28.51
C PRO A 244 12.67 7.08 -28.66
N ALA A 245 12.79 6.57 -29.88
CA ALA A 245 12.55 5.15 -30.15
C ALA A 245 13.44 4.30 -29.24
N GLY A 246 12.83 3.48 -28.37
CA GLY A 246 13.57 2.56 -27.52
C GLY A 246 14.33 1.54 -28.36
N THR A 247 15.48 1.09 -27.87
CA THR A 247 16.23 0.03 -28.55
C THR A 247 15.70 -1.34 -28.10
N LEU A 248 15.44 -2.27 -29.01
CA LEU A 248 15.02 -3.64 -28.66
C LEU A 248 16.21 -4.52 -28.22
N GLU A 249 17.32 -3.92 -27.81
CA GLU A 249 18.49 -4.69 -27.38
C GLU A 249 18.23 -5.27 -25.98
N PRO A 250 18.44 -6.57 -25.75
CA PRO A 250 18.34 -7.15 -24.43
C PRO A 250 19.40 -6.54 -23.50
N CYS A 251 19.06 -6.30 -22.23
CA CYS A 251 20.04 -5.92 -21.21
C CYS A 251 21.22 -6.91 -21.21
N ARG A 252 22.43 -6.42 -21.46
CA ARG A 252 23.68 -7.22 -21.44
C ARG A 252 24.67 -6.54 -20.50
N ARG A 253 24.70 -7.01 -19.25
CA ARG A 253 25.65 -6.55 -18.22
C ARG A 253 27.10 -6.80 -18.66
N ALA A 254 28.00 -5.91 -18.25
CA ALA A 254 29.44 -6.09 -18.39
C ALA A 254 30.05 -6.95 -17.26
N VAL A 255 29.25 -7.38 -16.28
CA VAL A 255 29.70 -8.20 -15.15
C VAL A 255 28.70 -9.33 -14.89
N ASP A 256 29.23 -10.54 -15.07
CA ASP A 256 28.72 -11.86 -14.68
C ASP A 256 27.56 -12.49 -15.46
N ALA A 257 27.94 -13.57 -16.14
CA ALA A 257 27.06 -14.58 -16.67
C ALA A 257 26.35 -15.31 -15.52
N GLY A 258 25.01 -15.22 -15.52
CA GLY A 258 24.14 -16.10 -14.76
C GLY A 258 23.50 -15.45 -13.56
N ASP A 259 22.56 -14.54 -13.81
CA ASP A 259 21.22 -14.56 -13.20
C ASP A 259 20.40 -13.45 -13.87
N VAL A 260 19.42 -13.86 -14.68
CA VAL A 260 18.36 -12.96 -15.16
C VAL A 260 17.47 -12.70 -13.95
N LEU A 261 17.63 -11.54 -13.31
CA LEU A 261 16.67 -11.12 -12.29
C LEU A 261 15.30 -10.94 -12.97
N PRO A 262 14.21 -11.52 -12.43
CA PRO A 262 12.89 -11.35 -13.02
C PRO A 262 12.42 -9.90 -12.86
N ASP A 263 11.79 -9.35 -13.91
CA ASP A 263 11.13 -8.05 -13.91
C ASP A 263 10.32 -7.87 -12.62
N ARG A 264 10.58 -6.76 -11.91
CA ARG A 264 9.70 -6.37 -10.81
C ARG A 264 8.37 -5.96 -11.41
N PRO A 265 7.23 -6.58 -11.03
CA PRO A 265 5.96 -6.24 -11.62
C PRO A 265 5.64 -4.77 -11.35
N SER A 266 5.26 -4.05 -12.39
CA SER A 266 4.67 -2.72 -12.27
C SER A 266 3.48 -2.82 -11.32
N VAL A 267 3.51 -2.08 -10.21
CA VAL A 267 2.42 -2.10 -9.24
C VAL A 267 1.21 -1.38 -9.86
N LEU A 268 0.33 -2.16 -10.48
CA LEU A 268 -1.00 -1.71 -10.91
C LEU A 268 -1.94 -1.78 -9.71
N ALA A 269 -2.52 -0.62 -9.36
CA ALA A 269 -3.41 -0.42 -8.24
C ALA A 269 -4.53 -1.47 -8.19
N GLY A 270 -4.54 -2.25 -7.10
CA GLY A 270 -5.62 -3.16 -6.74
C GLY A 270 -6.82 -2.38 -6.19
N ARG A 271 -8.02 -2.80 -6.58
CA ARG A 271 -9.31 -2.22 -6.17
C ARG A 271 -9.66 -2.70 -4.77
N THR A 272 -9.88 -1.78 -3.83
CA THR A 272 -10.26 -2.09 -2.45
C THR A 272 -11.47 -1.25 -2.04
N ASP A 273 -12.55 -1.92 -1.63
CA ASP A 273 -13.80 -1.28 -1.20
C ASP A 273 -13.77 -0.89 0.31
N ASP A 274 -12.67 -1.18 1.03
CA ASP A 274 -12.51 -0.90 2.48
C ASP A 274 -11.20 -0.10 2.81
N VAL A 275 -10.37 0.28 1.82
CA VAL A 275 -9.23 1.22 2.03
C VAL A 275 -9.76 2.66 2.04
N PRO A 276 -9.04 3.59 2.67
CA PRO A 276 -9.03 5.01 2.34
C PRO A 276 -8.83 5.38 0.85
N THR A 277 -9.66 4.91 -0.07
CA THR A 277 -9.67 5.33 -1.49
C THR A 277 -10.64 6.48 -1.74
N GLU A 278 -11.56 6.74 -0.81
CA GLU A 278 -12.40 7.92 -0.83
C GLU A 278 -11.75 9.08 -0.05
N GLY A 279 -11.30 10.09 -0.80
CA GLY A 279 -10.81 11.42 -0.43
C GLY A 279 -10.51 11.73 1.05
N SER A 280 -11.51 11.68 1.94
CA SER A 280 -11.35 12.04 3.36
C SER A 280 -10.32 11.18 4.09
N SER A 281 -10.25 9.88 3.81
CA SER A 281 -9.37 8.98 4.55
C SER A 281 -7.93 9.03 4.01
N THR A 282 -7.74 9.21 2.70
CA THR A 282 -6.43 9.46 2.08
C THR A 282 -5.82 10.75 2.59
N LEU A 283 -6.63 11.79 2.74
CA LEU A 283 -6.22 13.07 3.33
C LEU A 283 -5.74 12.91 4.78
N ILE A 284 -6.37 12.05 5.58
CA ILE A 284 -5.96 11.79 6.96
C ILE A 284 -4.62 11.06 7.01
N VAL A 285 -4.43 10.04 6.17
CA VAL A 285 -3.13 9.35 6.06
C VAL A 285 -2.04 10.33 5.59
N ARG A 286 -2.32 11.16 4.59
CA ARG A 286 -1.40 12.22 4.14
C ARG A 286 -1.06 13.21 5.27
N ALA A 287 -2.05 13.66 6.04
CA ALA A 287 -1.83 14.55 7.17
C ALA A 287 -1.00 13.90 8.29
N GLN A 288 -1.17 12.59 8.53
CA GLN A 288 -0.30 11.85 9.45
C GLN A 288 1.13 11.74 8.90
N LEU A 289 1.29 11.61 7.58
CA LEU A 289 2.60 11.57 6.92
C LEU A 289 3.33 12.91 6.94
N GLU A 290 2.63 14.05 7.02
CA GLU A 290 3.27 15.37 7.22
C GLU A 290 4.05 15.44 8.55
N GLY A 291 3.64 14.65 9.55
CA GLY A 291 4.34 14.48 10.82
C GLY A 291 5.32 13.30 10.88
N TYR A 292 5.41 12.49 9.81
CA TYR A 292 6.33 11.35 9.77
C TYR A 292 7.76 11.83 9.56
N SER A 293 8.65 11.40 10.47
CA SER A 293 10.08 11.59 10.24
C SER A 293 10.56 10.67 9.11
N GLY A 294 11.53 11.14 8.31
CA GLY A 294 12.13 10.33 7.25
C GLY A 294 12.69 8.99 7.76
N GLN A 295 13.22 8.94 8.99
CA GLN A 295 13.73 7.70 9.59
C GLN A 295 12.62 6.67 9.85
N MET A 296 11.44 7.10 10.31
CA MET A 296 10.30 6.19 10.50
C MET A 296 9.83 5.62 9.16
N ALA A 297 9.79 6.44 8.12
CA ALA A 297 9.44 5.97 6.77
C ALA A 297 10.45 4.92 6.25
N VAL A 298 11.76 5.16 6.44
CA VAL A 298 12.81 4.20 6.10
C VAL A 298 12.63 2.88 6.84
N ASP A 299 12.34 2.91 8.15
CA ASP A 299 12.17 1.71 8.95
C ASP A 299 10.93 0.90 8.52
N VAL A 300 9.83 1.57 8.19
CA VAL A 300 8.63 0.93 7.62
C VAL A 300 8.95 0.23 6.30
N ILE A 301 9.64 0.91 5.38
CA ILE A 301 9.96 0.33 4.06
C ILE A 301 10.94 -0.83 4.18
N ARG A 302 11.96 -0.75 5.05
CA ARG A 302 12.87 -1.88 5.33
C ARG A 302 12.11 -3.10 5.84
N ARG A 303 11.17 -2.90 6.77
CA ARG A 303 10.32 -3.97 7.30
C ARG A 303 9.40 -4.59 6.24
N TYR A 304 9.02 -3.82 5.22
CA TYR A 304 8.25 -4.31 4.07
C TYR A 304 9.11 -5.16 3.13
N ASN A 305 10.30 -4.68 2.77
CA ASN A 305 11.21 -5.32 1.81
C ASN A 305 11.92 -6.57 2.36
N SER A 306 11.95 -6.80 3.67
CA SER A 306 12.63 -7.96 4.28
C SER A 306 11.86 -9.29 4.20
N ARG A 307 10.96 -9.44 3.22
CA ARG A 307 10.17 -10.65 2.94
C ARG A 307 10.74 -11.36 1.73
#